data_AF-M5F9P8-F1
#
_entry.id   AF-M5F9P8-F1
#
_cell.length_a   1.000
_cell.length_b   1.000
_cell.length_c   1.000
_cell.angle_alpha   90.00
_cell.angle_beta   90.00
_cell.angle_gamma   90.00
#
_symmetry.space_group_name_H-M   'P 1'
#
loop_
_entity.id
_entity.type
_entity.pdbx_description
1 polymer ?
#
loop_
_entity_poly.entity_id
_entity_poly.type
_entity_poly.pdbx_seq_one_letter_code
_entity_poly.pdbx_strand_id
1 'polypeptide(L)'
;MNSKHGRVLKAIFTDPVSGSIEWIAIEALLVAVGCHVIEGSGSRVRFAFKGEVETFHRPHPSNEAKRYQVRDARQFLLRIGVKP
;
A
#
# COMPACT_ATOMS: atom_id res chain seq x y z
N MET A 1 -1.21 -3.42 -14.09
CA MET A 1 -0.03 -3.84 -13.28
C MET A 1 1.18 -4.11 -14.18
N ASN A 2 2.41 -3.94 -13.68
CA ASN A 2 3.65 -4.29 -14.38
C ASN A 2 4.54 -5.17 -13.49
N SER A 3 5.72 -5.59 -13.98
CA SER A 3 6.66 -6.45 -13.22
C SER A 3 7.16 -5.82 -11.92
N LYS A 4 7.29 -4.48 -11.85
CA LYS A 4 7.64 -3.76 -10.61
C LYS A 4 6.53 -3.88 -9.58
N HIS A 5 5.27 -3.64 -9.97
CA HIS A 5 4.11 -3.80 -9.08
C HIS A 5 3.96 -5.24 -8.58
N GLY A 6 4.17 -6.24 -9.44
CA GLY A 6 4.14 -7.65 -9.03
C GLY A 6 5.21 -8.00 -7.97
N ARG A 7 6.42 -7.42 -8.05
CA ARG A 7 7.45 -7.59 -7.02
C ARG A 7 7.05 -6.96 -5.68
N VAL A 8 6.48 -5.75 -5.71
CA VAL A 8 5.99 -5.07 -4.49
C VAL A 8 4.87 -5.88 -3.85
N LEU A 9 3.92 -6.36 -4.66
CA LEU A 9 2.83 -7.20 -4.18
C LEU A 9 3.35 -8.47 -3.48
N LYS A 10 4.31 -9.18 -4.08
CA LYS A 10 4.96 -10.33 -3.44
C LYS A 10 5.66 -9.97 -2.12
N ALA A 11 6.38 -8.85 -2.09
CA ALA A 11 7.09 -8.38 -0.89
C ALA A 11 6.12 -8.03 0.26
N ILE A 12 4.98 -7.40 -0.04
CA ILE A 12 3.95 -7.09 0.96
C ILE A 12 3.42 -8.37 1.63
N PHE A 13 3.37 -9.49 0.91
CA PHE A 13 2.84 -10.77 1.39
C PHE A 13 3.90 -11.69 2.02
N THR A 14 5.18 -11.30 2.04
CA THR A 14 6.25 -12.09 2.69
C THR A 14 6.12 -12.08 4.22
N ASP A 15 6.45 -13.19 4.89
CA ASP A 15 6.47 -13.28 6.35
C ASP A 15 7.89 -13.59 6.87
N PRO A 16 8.46 -12.81 7.80
CA PRO A 16 7.89 -11.59 8.40
C PRO A 16 7.74 -10.44 7.39
N VAL A 17 6.81 -9.52 7.66
CA VAL A 17 6.63 -8.31 6.83
C VAL A 17 7.95 -7.53 6.67
N SER A 18 8.29 -7.19 5.44
CA SER A 18 9.44 -6.33 5.17
C SER A 18 9.23 -4.92 5.74
N GLY A 19 10.28 -4.36 6.34
CA GLY A 19 10.35 -2.95 6.75
C GLY A 19 11.11 -2.06 5.78
N SER A 20 11.48 -2.57 4.60
CA SER A 20 12.32 -1.87 3.61
C SER A 20 11.56 -1.54 2.31
N ILE A 21 10.24 -1.71 2.29
CA ILE A 21 9.43 -1.35 1.12
C ILE A 21 9.23 0.15 1.10
N GLU A 22 9.75 0.82 0.08
CA GLU A 22 9.48 2.25 -0.18
C GLU A 22 7.99 2.53 -0.24
N TRP A 23 7.52 3.54 0.52
CA TRP A 23 6.09 3.89 0.57
C TRP A 23 5.52 4.19 -0.82
N ILE A 24 6.28 4.93 -1.64
CA ILE A 24 5.87 5.27 -3.02
C ILE A 24 5.62 4.04 -3.88
N ALA A 25 6.28 2.90 -3.58
CA ALA A 25 6.05 1.65 -4.29
C ALA A 25 4.72 1.01 -3.89
N ILE A 26 4.31 1.13 -2.62
CA ILE A 26 2.99 0.69 -2.14
C ILE A 26 1.89 1.58 -2.73
N GLU A 27 2.04 2.90 -2.69
CA GLU A 27 1.10 3.85 -3.27
C GLU A 27 0.91 3.61 -4.78
N ALA A 28 2.01 3.43 -5.53
CA ALA A 28 1.94 3.10 -6.95
C ALA A 28 1.26 1.74 -7.22
N LEU A 29 1.49 0.72 -6.39
CA LEU A 29 0.79 -0.55 -6.49
C LEU A 29 -0.72 -0.38 -6.28
N LEU A 30 -1.14 0.36 -5.23
CA LEU A 30 -2.55 0.59 -4.92
C LEU A 30 -3.27 1.32 -6.07
N VAL A 31 -2.63 2.33 -6.66
CA VAL A 31 -3.16 2.99 -7.87
C VAL A 31 -3.23 2.01 -9.04
N ALA A 32 -2.19 1.20 -9.25
CA ALA A 32 -2.12 0.25 -10.37
C ALA A 32 -3.12 -0.92 -10.30
N VAL A 33 -3.68 -1.21 -9.12
CA VAL A 33 -4.78 -2.17 -8.94
C VAL A 33 -6.17 -1.51 -9.06
N GLY A 34 -6.21 -0.20 -9.30
CA GLY A 34 -7.43 0.56 -9.56
C GLY A 34 -7.98 1.33 -8.36
N CYS A 35 -7.21 1.50 -7.27
CA CYS A 35 -7.65 2.33 -6.16
C CYS A 35 -7.68 3.81 -6.56
N HIS A 36 -8.69 4.53 -6.09
CA HIS A 36 -8.74 5.98 -6.14
C HIS A 36 -8.02 6.57 -4.93
N VAL A 37 -7.10 7.51 -5.18
CA VAL A 37 -6.38 8.23 -4.14
C VAL A 37 -7.21 9.42 -3.69
N ILE A 38 -7.35 9.57 -2.38
CA ILE A 38 -8.04 10.70 -1.76
C ILE A 38 -7.05 11.37 -0.81
N GLU A 39 -6.62 12.58 -1.18
CA GLU A 39 -5.72 13.38 -0.36
C GLU A 39 -6.40 13.80 0.95
N GLY A 40 -5.66 13.72 2.04
CA GLY A 40 -6.05 14.23 3.34
C GLY A 40 -5.22 15.44 3.75
N SER A 41 -5.51 15.97 4.93
CA SER A 41 -4.69 16.99 5.58
C SER A 41 -3.29 16.44 5.93
N GLY A 42 -2.23 17.16 5.56
CA GLY A 42 -0.85 16.78 5.88
C GLY A 42 -0.40 15.51 5.16
N SER A 43 0.23 14.58 5.87
CA SER A 43 0.69 13.30 5.29
C SER A 43 -0.40 12.24 5.17
N ARG A 44 -1.63 12.53 5.60
CA ARG A 44 -2.73 11.56 5.54
C ARG A 44 -3.18 11.36 4.09
N VAL A 45 -3.32 10.11 3.67
CA VAL A 45 -3.81 9.70 2.35
C VAL A 45 -4.75 8.51 2.50
N ARG A 46 -5.80 8.44 1.69
CA ARG A 46 -6.72 7.30 1.66
C ARG A 46 -6.76 6.67 0.27
N PHE A 47 -7.01 5.37 0.25
CA PHE A 47 -7.22 4.61 -0.98
C PHE A 47 -8.61 3.98 -0.94
N ALA A 48 -9.41 4.24 -1.97
CA ALA A 48 -10.77 3.72 -2.09
C ALA A 48 -10.89 2.77 -3.28
N PHE A 49 -11.58 1.65 -3.09
CA PHE A 49 -11.87 0.68 -4.15
C PHE A 49 -13.21 -0.01 -3.89
N LYS A 50 -14.20 0.20 -4.77
CA LYS A 50 -15.53 -0.45 -4.71
C LYS A 50 -16.19 -0.45 -3.31
N GLY A 51 -16.13 0.68 -2.60
CA GLY A 51 -16.74 0.83 -1.27
C GLY A 51 -15.79 0.51 -0.10
N GLU A 52 -14.68 -0.18 -0.35
CA GLU A 52 -13.60 -0.35 0.64
C GLU A 52 -12.72 0.89 0.69
N VAL A 53 -12.31 1.29 1.88
CA VAL A 53 -11.39 2.42 2.10
C VAL A 53 -10.35 2.03 3.13
N GLU A 54 -9.09 2.35 2.86
CA GLU A 54 -8.00 2.26 3.85
C GLU A 54 -7.30 3.62 3.99
N THR A 55 -6.94 3.97 5.23
CA THR A 55 -6.29 5.25 5.54
C THR A 55 -4.86 5.03 5.98
N PHE A 56 -3.93 5.78 5.40
CA PHE A 56 -2.51 5.76 5.74
C PHE A 56 -2.01 7.17 6.06
N HIS A 57 -0.79 7.21 6.61
CA HIS A 57 -0.01 8.43 6.74
C HIS A 57 1.32 8.21 6.04
N ARG A 58 1.63 9.00 5.02
CA ARG A 58 2.92 8.93 4.31
C ARG A 58 4.06 9.07 5.34
N PRO A 59 5.04 8.15 5.36
CA PRO A 59 6.09 8.16 6.36
C PRO A 59 6.97 9.42 6.24
N HIS A 60 7.46 9.87 7.39
CA HIS A 60 8.39 10.99 7.51
C HIS A 60 9.17 10.84 8.83
N PRO A 61 10.51 11.08 8.88
CA PRO A 61 11.37 11.56 7.79
C PRO A 61 11.86 10.48 6.81
N SER A 62 11.64 9.19 7.11
CA SER A 62 12.03 8.07 6.24
C SER A 62 11.03 7.87 5.09
N ASN A 63 11.51 7.30 3.97
CA ASN A 63 10.70 7.02 2.78
C ASN A 63 10.08 5.62 2.82
N GLU A 64 10.62 4.72 3.65
CA GLU A 64 10.15 3.36 3.81
C GLU A 64 8.84 3.28 4.60
N ALA A 65 7.95 2.42 4.14
CA ALA A 65 6.74 2.09 4.86
C ALA A 65 7.08 1.38 6.17
N LYS A 66 6.49 1.85 7.26
CA LYS A 66 6.61 1.16 8.55
C LYS A 66 5.96 -0.22 8.45
N ARG A 67 6.46 -1.20 9.22
CA ARG A 67 5.93 -2.57 9.20
C ARG A 67 4.41 -2.65 9.39
N TYR A 68 3.81 -1.77 10.19
CA TYR A 68 2.35 -1.73 10.34
C TYR A 68 1.65 -1.29 9.04
N GLN A 69 2.20 -0.30 8.32
CA GLN A 69 1.64 0.15 7.03
C GLN A 69 1.71 -0.96 5.98
N VAL A 70 2.76 -1.78 6.01
CA VAL A 70 2.86 -2.96 5.14
C VAL A 70 1.80 -4.00 5.49
N ARG A 71 1.50 -4.19 6.78
CA ARG A 71 0.40 -5.06 7.24
C ARG A 71 -0.96 -4.50 6.82
N ASP A 72 -1.19 -3.22 6.99
CA ASP A 72 -2.44 -2.55 6.62
C ASP A 72 -2.65 -2.63 5.09
N ALA A 73 -1.60 -2.38 4.31
CA ALA A 73 -1.62 -2.56 2.85
C ALA A 73 -1.93 -4.01 2.45
N ARG A 74 -1.32 -5.01 3.12
CA ARG A 74 -1.64 -6.43 2.91
C ARG A 74 -3.12 -6.72 3.17
N GLN A 75 -3.64 -6.26 4.31
CA GLN A 75 -5.04 -6.49 4.68
C GLN A 75 -6.00 -5.81 3.71
N PHE A 76 -5.71 -4.57 3.31
CA PHE A 76 -6.51 -3.86 2.33
C PHE A 76 -6.52 -4.57 0.98
N LEU A 77 -5.34 -4.98 0.46
CA LEU A 77 -5.21 -5.76 -0.78
C LEU A 77 -6.05 -7.05 -0.72
N LEU A 78 -6.02 -7.77 0.41
CA LEU A 78 -6.86 -8.95 0.62
C LEU A 78 -8.36 -8.62 0.58
N ARG A 79 -8.81 -7.54 1.25
CA ARG A 79 -10.21 -7.11 1.23
C ARG A 79 -10.70 -6.74 -0.17
N ILE A 80 -9.84 -6.12 -0.98
CA ILE A 80 -10.16 -5.76 -2.37
C ILE A 80 -9.89 -6.89 -3.38
N GLY A 81 -9.55 -8.09 -2.90
CA GLY A 81 -9.38 -9.29 -3.73
C GLY A 81 -8.06 -9.40 -4.49
N VAL A 82 -7.06 -8.57 -4.18
CA VAL A 82 -5.74 -8.60 -4.80
C VAL A 82 -4.81 -9.53 -4.01
N LYS A 83 -4.29 -10.56 -4.68
CA LYS A 83 -3.35 -11.55 -4.12
C LYS A 83 -2.13 -11.70 -5.06
N PRO A 84 -0.95 -12.10 -4.53
CA PRO A 84 0.26 -12.30 -5.32
C PRO A 84 0.14 -13.28 -6.48
#